data_AF-A0AAC8QJ53-F1
#
_entry.id   AF-A0AAC8QJ53-F1
#
_cell.length_a   1.000
_cell.length_b   1.000
_cell.length_c   1.000
_cell.angle_alpha   90.00
_cell.angle_beta   90.00
_cell.angle_gamma   90.00
#
_symmetry.space_group_name_H-M   'P 1'
#
loop_
_entity.id
_entity.type
_entity.pdbx_description
1 polymer ?
#
loop_
_entity_poly.entity_id
_entity_poly.type
_entity_poly.pdbx_seq_one_letter_code
_entity_poly.pdbx_strand_id
1 'polypeptide(L)'
;MPVDSSDNIFVSLVEALKGVYPSQHDLELLAGLGLGASLDHLTPPGTLEYRIFKLVERYDAEAKVPKLVHAVHSHRPGDPKVRALFARFFPGSVPVPTEATQGAASPFDCYRLGEDTLFLDRKELRKALRAIESGSGRNVLVITGRRGSGKTFTCRLLQHGANQHGYQIVVVNLREELLPGDGPDVLARSLLRQMGLSVNELPAQGQESATRWILNIVHWMVGLIRNAQSNKKWWLVIDGFERDVTPEEVRLLVTHLAAKIDLSLPNVRLGLLGYDEPPAPPLTPARARFEKLGRINQSDIEEFFAQAFQERGQPVSPDILKVASERVLQKLPQGDPDDMRILHDLVQEALQLLFTPEVAK
;
A
#
# COMPACT_ATOMS: atom_id res chain seq x y z
N MET A 1 -48.13 19.38 0.39
CA MET A 1 -46.67 19.42 0.15
C MET A 1 -46.05 20.24 1.27
N PRO A 2 -45.13 19.70 2.08
CA PRO A 2 -44.60 20.45 3.21
C PRO A 2 -43.56 21.46 2.70
N VAL A 3 -43.86 22.74 2.90
CA VAL A 3 -42.97 23.89 2.68
C VAL A 3 -42.05 24.02 3.90
N ASP A 4 -41.21 23.01 4.14
CA ASP A 4 -40.45 22.91 5.40
C ASP A 4 -39.02 22.42 5.20
N SER A 5 -38.24 23.02 4.29
CA SER A 5 -36.86 22.53 4.08
C SER A 5 -35.76 23.57 3.92
N SER A 6 -35.99 24.77 3.38
CA SER A 6 -34.92 25.77 3.21
C SER A 6 -34.57 26.49 4.52
N ASP A 7 -35.57 27.03 5.22
CA ASP A 7 -35.35 27.89 6.39
C ASP A 7 -34.73 27.11 7.56
N ASN A 8 -35.10 25.84 7.69
CA ASN A 8 -34.56 24.95 8.72
C ASN A 8 -33.08 24.57 8.45
N ILE A 9 -32.67 24.48 7.17
CA ILE A 9 -31.27 24.22 6.80
C ILE A 9 -30.40 25.42 7.14
N PHE A 10 -30.87 26.63 6.79
CA PHE A 10 -30.15 27.86 7.04
C PHE A 10 -29.83 28.04 8.53
N VAL A 11 -30.85 27.90 9.39
CA VAL A 11 -30.70 28.03 10.84
C VAL A 11 -29.75 26.95 11.39
N SER A 12 -29.91 25.70 10.94
CA SER A 12 -29.05 24.58 11.36
C SER A 12 -27.57 24.82 11.01
N LEU A 13 -27.28 25.38 9.84
CA LEU A 13 -25.92 25.67 9.39
C LEU A 13 -25.28 26.82 10.17
N VAL A 14 -26.03 27.89 10.44
CA VAL A 14 -25.55 29.01 11.27
C VAL A 14 -25.23 28.54 12.69
N GLU A 15 -26.10 27.74 13.31
CA GLU A 15 -25.87 27.21 14.65
C GLU A 15 -24.71 26.19 14.71
N ALA A 16 -24.54 25.38 13.67
CA ALA A 16 -23.37 24.50 13.55
C ALA A 16 -22.07 25.31 13.47
N LEU A 17 -22.03 26.34 12.62
CA LEU A 17 -20.86 27.20 12.47
C LEU A 17 -20.51 27.94 13.77
N LYS A 18 -21.49 28.51 14.47
CA LYS A 18 -21.26 29.17 15.77
C LYS A 18 -20.64 28.23 16.81
N GLY A 19 -21.10 26.98 16.87
CA GLY A 19 -20.58 26.00 17.81
C GLY A 19 -19.14 25.56 17.49
N VAL A 20 -18.80 25.49 16.20
CA VAL A 20 -17.54 24.93 15.71
C VAL A 20 -16.43 25.98 15.63
N TYR A 21 -16.79 27.24 15.40
CA TYR A 21 -15.88 28.37 15.23
C TYR A 21 -16.13 29.41 16.33
N PRO A 22 -15.57 29.23 17.54
CA PRO A 22 -15.84 30.10 18.68
C PRO A 22 -15.11 31.45 18.60
N SER A 23 -14.17 31.61 17.67
CA SER A 23 -13.42 32.85 17.48
C SER A 23 -13.39 33.30 16.02
N GLN A 24 -13.16 34.61 15.84
CA GLN A 24 -12.94 35.22 14.52
C GLN A 24 -11.81 34.54 13.75
N HIS A 25 -10.72 34.20 14.45
CA HIS A 25 -9.56 33.55 13.87
C HIS A 25 -9.89 32.16 13.32
N ASP A 26 -10.70 31.36 14.03
CA ASP A 26 -11.10 30.04 13.55
C ASP A 26 -11.93 30.15 12.25
N LEU A 27 -12.80 31.17 12.15
CA LEU A 27 -13.60 31.42 10.96
C LEU A 27 -12.75 31.91 9.78
N GLU A 28 -11.71 32.70 10.05
CA GLU A 28 -10.71 33.10 9.05
C GLU A 28 -9.93 31.89 8.52
N LEU A 29 -9.58 30.93 9.38
CA LEU A 29 -8.95 29.67 8.96
C LEU A 29 -9.86 28.86 8.04
N LEU A 30 -11.16 28.74 8.35
CA LEU A 30 -12.13 28.11 7.46
C LEU A 30 -12.20 28.84 6.11
N ALA A 31 -12.29 30.17 6.12
CA ALA A 31 -12.37 30.96 4.89
C ALA A 31 -11.12 30.79 4.03
N GLY A 32 -9.92 30.90 4.63
CA GLY A 32 -8.66 30.79 3.94
C GLY A 32 -8.37 29.38 3.44
N LEU A 33 -8.39 28.38 4.34
CA LEU A 33 -7.99 27.01 4.02
C LEU A 33 -9.10 26.21 3.35
N GLY A 34 -10.36 26.41 3.75
CA GLY A 34 -11.50 25.64 3.26
C GLY A 34 -12.17 26.25 2.03
N LEU A 35 -12.28 27.59 1.98
CA LEU A 35 -13.00 28.28 0.91
C LEU A 35 -12.08 28.96 -0.11
N GLY A 36 -10.79 29.10 0.20
CA GLY A 36 -9.78 29.72 -0.67
C GLY A 36 -9.90 31.24 -0.77
N ALA A 37 -10.47 31.91 0.23
CA ALA A 37 -10.66 33.36 0.21
C ALA A 37 -10.51 33.99 1.60
N SER A 38 -10.09 35.25 1.65
CA SER A 38 -10.10 36.02 2.90
C SER A 38 -11.54 36.24 3.39
N LEU A 39 -11.77 36.11 4.70
CA LEU A 39 -13.08 36.35 5.31
C LEU A 39 -13.60 37.77 5.03
N ASP A 40 -12.69 38.75 4.90
CA ASP A 40 -13.01 40.15 4.59
C ASP A 40 -13.53 40.34 3.16
N HIS A 41 -13.15 39.45 2.22
CA HIS A 41 -13.69 39.45 0.86
C HIS A 41 -15.05 38.75 0.79
N LEU A 42 -15.30 37.82 1.72
CA LEU A 42 -16.53 37.05 1.77
C LEU A 42 -17.64 37.80 2.50
N THR A 43 -17.31 38.54 3.56
CA THR A 43 -18.27 39.15 4.49
C THR A 43 -17.84 40.57 4.93
N PRO A 44 -18.79 41.50 5.16
CA PRO A 44 -18.49 42.80 5.74
C PRO A 44 -17.86 42.68 7.15
N PRO A 45 -17.12 43.70 7.62
CA PRO A 45 -16.64 43.73 9.00
C PRO A 45 -17.83 43.76 9.99
N GLY A 46 -17.68 43.07 11.13
CA GLY A 46 -18.73 42.96 12.15
C GLY A 46 -18.39 41.94 13.22
N THR A 47 -19.37 41.62 14.08
CA THR A 47 -19.20 40.55 15.08
C THR A 47 -19.08 39.17 14.41
N LEU A 48 -18.56 38.19 15.14
CA LEU A 48 -18.42 36.81 14.65
C LEU A 48 -19.77 36.24 14.17
N GLU A 49 -20.83 36.43 14.94
CA GLU A 49 -22.17 35.94 14.60
C GLU A 49 -22.71 36.60 13.33
N TYR A 50 -22.48 37.90 13.18
CA TYR A 50 -22.86 38.64 11.98
C TYR A 50 -22.11 38.11 10.75
N ARG A 51 -20.81 37.83 10.90
CA ARG A 51 -19.98 37.29 9.82
C ARG A 51 -20.37 35.86 9.45
N ILE A 52 -20.64 34.99 10.41
CA ILE A 52 -21.17 33.65 10.15
C ILE A 52 -22.49 33.74 9.38
N PHE A 53 -23.41 34.60 9.82
CA PHE A 53 -24.68 34.81 9.15
C PHE A 53 -24.49 35.28 7.69
N LYS A 54 -23.66 36.31 7.46
CA LYS A 54 -23.39 36.83 6.11
C LYS A 54 -22.65 35.84 5.22
N LEU A 55 -21.80 34.99 5.78
CA LEU A 55 -21.14 33.92 5.05
C LEU A 55 -22.17 32.90 4.54
N VAL A 56 -23.08 32.45 5.40
CA VAL A 56 -24.13 31.50 5.02
C VAL A 56 -25.10 32.13 4.01
N GLU A 57 -25.58 33.34 4.26
CA GLU A 57 -26.47 34.10 3.36
C GLU A 57 -25.87 34.23 1.96
N ARG A 58 -24.58 34.56 1.86
CA ARG A 58 -23.90 34.64 0.57
C ARG A 58 -23.82 33.30 -0.15
N TYR A 59 -23.40 32.24 0.54
CA TYR A 59 -23.27 30.91 -0.06
C TYR A 59 -24.64 30.32 -0.44
N ASP A 60 -25.70 30.69 0.26
CA ASP A 60 -27.08 30.35 -0.08
C ASP A 60 -27.54 31.08 -1.34
N ALA A 61 -27.35 32.41 -1.39
CA ALA A 61 -27.67 33.22 -2.57
C ALA A 61 -26.93 32.78 -3.85
N GLU A 62 -25.70 32.23 -3.71
CA GLU A 62 -24.91 31.70 -4.82
C GLU A 62 -25.19 30.20 -5.11
N ALA A 63 -26.12 29.55 -4.42
CA ALA A 63 -26.39 28.10 -4.49
C ALA A 63 -25.13 27.23 -4.23
N LYS A 64 -24.20 27.73 -3.40
CA LYS A 64 -22.92 27.10 -3.04
C LYS A 64 -22.91 26.53 -1.62
N VAL A 65 -24.04 26.47 -0.92
CA VAL A 65 -24.14 25.89 0.43
C VAL A 65 -23.44 24.51 0.56
N PRO A 66 -23.54 23.58 -0.41
CA PRO A 66 -22.79 22.31 -0.35
C PRO A 66 -21.28 22.51 -0.22
N LYS A 67 -20.70 23.51 -0.91
CA LYS A 67 -19.27 23.83 -0.81
C LYS A 67 -18.91 24.32 0.60
N LEU A 68 -19.76 25.14 1.21
CA LEU A 68 -19.55 25.61 2.58
C LEU A 68 -19.64 24.46 3.59
N VAL A 69 -20.66 23.61 3.49
CA VAL A 69 -20.83 22.42 4.34
C VAL A 69 -19.63 21.48 4.22
N HIS A 70 -19.14 21.29 2.99
CA HIS A 70 -17.95 20.50 2.73
C HIS A 70 -16.69 21.08 3.38
N ALA A 71 -16.45 22.38 3.23
CA ALA A 71 -15.30 23.05 3.86
C ALA A 71 -15.34 22.94 5.40
N VAL A 72 -16.53 23.10 5.99
CA VAL A 72 -16.73 22.95 7.44
C VAL A 72 -16.43 21.53 7.90
N HIS A 73 -16.92 20.52 7.17
CA HIS A 73 -16.65 19.11 7.47
C HIS A 73 -15.18 18.73 7.34
N SER A 74 -14.49 19.21 6.29
CA SER A 74 -13.06 18.95 6.11
C SER A 74 -12.21 19.54 7.24
N HIS A 75 -12.57 20.71 7.76
CA HIS A 75 -11.83 21.34 8.85
C HIS A 75 -12.12 20.70 10.22
N ARG A 76 -13.34 20.19 10.44
CA ARG A 76 -13.79 19.63 11.73
C ARG A 76 -14.60 18.34 11.55
N PRO A 77 -13.99 17.26 11.03
CA PRO A 77 -14.71 16.01 10.70
C PRO A 77 -15.23 15.27 11.93
N GLY A 78 -14.67 15.53 13.12
CA GLY A 78 -15.06 14.88 14.38
C GLY A 78 -16.29 15.49 15.06
N ASP A 79 -16.76 16.67 14.64
CA ASP A 79 -17.88 17.33 15.32
C ASP A 79 -19.23 16.68 14.94
N PRO A 80 -20.07 16.27 15.92
CA PRO A 80 -21.33 15.57 15.65
C PRO A 80 -22.32 16.41 14.83
N LYS A 81 -22.40 17.72 15.06
CA LYS A 81 -23.32 18.61 14.36
C LYS A 81 -22.87 18.80 12.91
N VAL A 82 -21.56 18.93 12.69
CA VAL A 82 -20.98 19.02 11.35
C VAL A 82 -21.19 17.73 10.55
N ARG A 83 -21.02 16.56 11.18
CA ARG A 83 -21.30 15.27 10.55
C ARG A 83 -22.77 15.11 10.17
N ALA A 84 -23.70 15.46 11.07
CA ALA A 84 -25.13 15.41 10.81
C ALA A 84 -25.53 16.33 9.65
N LEU A 85 -24.97 17.54 9.63
CA LEU A 85 -25.15 18.51 8.56
C LEU A 85 -24.59 17.98 7.23
N PHE A 86 -23.38 17.43 7.21
CA PHE A 86 -22.76 16.87 6.01
C PHE A 86 -23.58 15.71 5.42
N ALA A 87 -24.02 14.76 6.26
CA ALA A 87 -24.84 13.62 5.83
C ALA A 87 -26.18 14.06 5.20
N ARG A 88 -26.74 15.19 5.63
CA ARG A 88 -27.98 15.74 5.09
C ARG A 88 -27.79 16.32 3.67
N PHE A 89 -26.65 16.93 3.39
CA PHE A 89 -26.33 17.52 2.08
C PHE A 89 -25.77 16.50 1.09
N PHE A 90 -25.11 15.45 1.58
CA PHE A 90 -24.46 14.43 0.76
C PHE A 90 -25.01 13.03 1.11
N PRO A 91 -26.30 12.75 0.87
CA PRO A 91 -26.87 11.44 1.12
C PRO A 91 -26.16 10.39 0.25
N GLY A 92 -25.58 9.37 0.87
CA GLY A 92 -24.83 8.32 0.18
C GLY A 92 -23.31 8.52 0.13
N SER A 93 -22.78 9.66 0.59
CA SER A 93 -21.36 9.71 0.94
C SER A 93 -21.16 8.78 2.14
N VAL A 94 -20.56 7.62 1.90
CA VAL A 94 -20.19 6.69 2.98
C VAL A 94 -19.33 7.49 3.96
N PRO A 95 -19.75 7.65 5.24
CA PRO A 95 -18.85 8.19 6.24
C PRO A 95 -17.64 7.27 6.21
N VAL A 96 -16.48 7.78 5.80
CA VAL A 96 -15.23 7.04 5.94
C VAL A 96 -15.22 6.59 7.40
N PRO A 97 -15.23 5.27 7.69
CA PRO A 97 -15.26 4.81 9.05
C PRO A 97 -14.05 5.41 9.75
N THR A 98 -14.28 6.46 10.53
CA THR A 98 -13.33 6.95 11.53
C THR A 98 -13.50 6.10 12.77
N GLU A 99 -13.71 4.80 12.58
CA GLU A 99 -13.34 3.81 13.57
C GLU A 99 -11.86 3.55 13.34
N ALA A 100 -11.08 4.46 13.91
CA ALA A 100 -9.73 4.16 14.34
C ALA A 100 -9.81 2.91 15.22
N THR A 101 -9.64 1.75 14.59
CA THR A 101 -9.01 0.64 15.28
C THR A 101 -7.62 1.17 15.62
N GLN A 102 -7.37 1.44 16.90
CA GLN A 102 -6.05 1.71 17.44
C GLN A 102 -5.17 0.44 17.40
N GLY A 103 -5.14 -0.24 16.26
CA GLY A 103 -4.02 -1.07 15.85
C GLY A 103 -3.22 -0.23 14.89
N ALA A 104 -1.91 -0.10 15.10
CA ALA A 104 -1.04 0.55 14.13
C ALA A 104 -1.33 -0.05 12.74
N ALA A 105 -1.71 0.79 11.77
CA ALA A 105 -1.95 0.36 10.40
C ALA A 105 -0.75 -0.46 9.93
N SER A 106 -0.99 -1.57 9.20
CA SER A 106 0.12 -2.42 8.78
C SER A 106 1.06 -1.59 7.90
N PRO A 107 2.39 -1.74 8.01
CA PRO A 107 3.31 -1.06 7.09
C PRO A 107 3.10 -1.51 5.64
N PHE A 108 2.40 -2.64 5.42
CA PHE A 108 1.96 -3.11 4.12
C PHE A 108 0.66 -2.48 3.63
N ASP A 109 0.07 -1.52 4.35
CA ASP A 109 -1.13 -0.81 3.90
C ASP A 109 -0.78 0.53 3.24
N CYS A 110 0.47 1.01 3.33
CA CYS A 110 0.86 2.27 2.69
C CYS A 110 0.78 2.19 1.15
N TYR A 111 0.36 3.29 0.52
CA TYR A 111 0.44 3.42 -0.95
C TYR A 111 1.75 4.08 -1.40
N ARG A 112 2.55 4.62 -0.47
CA ARG A 112 3.91 5.15 -0.70
C ARG A 112 4.93 4.30 0.04
N LEU A 113 5.88 3.72 -0.69
CA LEU A 113 6.98 2.92 -0.13
C LEU A 113 8.23 3.77 0.19
N GLY A 114 8.24 5.02 -0.26
CA GLY A 114 9.29 6.01 -0.11
C GLY A 114 8.84 7.35 -0.70
N GLU A 115 9.76 8.28 -0.95
CA GLU A 115 9.40 9.62 -1.49
C GLU A 115 8.76 9.53 -2.88
N ASP A 116 9.31 8.69 -3.77
CA ASP A 116 8.92 8.62 -5.18
C ASP A 116 8.31 7.28 -5.61
N THR A 117 8.22 6.30 -4.71
CA THR A 117 7.68 4.97 -5.07
C THR A 117 6.25 4.82 -4.60
N LEU A 118 5.33 4.71 -5.56
CA LEU A 118 3.93 4.37 -5.33
C LEU A 118 3.75 2.86 -5.46
N PHE A 119 2.90 2.30 -4.63
CA PHE A 119 2.49 0.90 -4.72
C PHE A 119 0.99 0.82 -4.95
N LEU A 120 0.65 0.51 -6.19
CA LEU A 120 -0.73 0.32 -6.65
C LEU A 120 -1.34 -0.89 -5.97
N ASP A 121 -2.64 -0.79 -5.64
CA ASP A 121 -3.26 -1.73 -4.72
C ASP A 121 -3.17 -3.19 -5.20
N ARG A 122 -2.88 -4.07 -4.24
CA ARG A 122 -2.72 -5.52 -4.41
C ARG A 122 -3.32 -6.19 -3.19
N LYS A 123 -4.63 -6.05 -3.01
CA LYS A 123 -5.35 -6.45 -1.80
C LYS A 123 -5.01 -7.84 -1.27
N GLU A 124 -5.04 -8.85 -2.14
CA GLU A 124 -4.74 -10.23 -1.72
C GLU A 124 -3.27 -10.39 -1.30
N LEU A 125 -2.32 -9.73 -1.98
CA LEU A 125 -0.92 -9.70 -1.57
C LEU A 125 -0.76 -9.00 -0.21
N ARG A 126 -1.35 -7.81 -0.01
CA ARG A 126 -1.29 -7.10 1.27
C ARG A 126 -1.90 -7.94 2.39
N LYS A 127 -3.03 -8.60 2.13
CA LYS A 127 -3.68 -9.54 3.06
C LYS A 127 -2.78 -10.74 3.38
N ALA A 128 -2.11 -11.32 2.39
CA ALA A 128 -1.14 -12.38 2.59
C ALA A 128 0.01 -11.89 3.49
N LEU A 129 0.60 -10.74 3.21
CA LEU A 129 1.67 -10.14 4.01
C LEU A 129 1.24 -9.87 5.45
N ARG A 130 0.05 -9.31 5.67
CA ARG A 130 -0.52 -9.13 7.02
C ARG A 130 -0.62 -10.45 7.78
N ALA A 131 -1.09 -11.52 7.12
CA ALA A 131 -1.17 -12.84 7.74
C ALA A 131 0.21 -13.38 8.13
N ILE A 132 1.23 -13.17 7.30
CA ILE A 132 2.62 -13.57 7.58
C ILE A 132 3.19 -12.83 8.80
N GLU A 133 2.93 -11.53 8.92
CA GLU A 133 3.40 -10.74 10.07
C GLU A 133 2.70 -11.08 11.37
N SER A 134 1.39 -11.32 11.34
CA SER A 134 0.64 -11.65 12.56
C SER A 134 1.00 -13.02 13.14
N GLY A 135 1.95 -13.75 12.54
CA GLY A 135 2.36 -15.08 12.98
C GLY A 135 1.30 -16.17 12.78
N SER A 136 0.14 -15.81 12.22
CA SER A 136 -0.95 -16.73 11.86
C SER A 136 -0.79 -17.29 10.44
N GLY A 137 0.17 -16.76 9.67
CA GLY A 137 0.48 -17.13 8.29
C GLY A 137 1.64 -18.11 8.17
N ARG A 138 1.88 -18.53 6.93
CA ARG A 138 3.05 -19.32 6.53
C ARG A 138 4.27 -18.42 6.43
N ASN A 139 5.46 -18.93 6.70
CA ASN A 139 6.67 -18.10 6.57
C ASN A 139 7.14 -17.96 5.12
N VAL A 140 6.46 -18.62 4.19
CA VAL A 140 6.80 -18.65 2.77
C VAL A 140 5.68 -18.02 1.94
N LEU A 141 6.05 -17.02 1.14
CA LEU A 141 5.22 -16.35 0.15
C LEU A 141 5.78 -16.65 -1.24
N VAL A 142 4.95 -17.22 -2.10
CA VAL A 142 5.28 -17.54 -3.49
C VAL A 142 4.47 -16.61 -4.39
N ILE A 143 5.17 -15.83 -5.19
CA ILE A 143 4.58 -14.80 -6.05
C ILE A 143 4.80 -15.19 -7.49
N THR A 144 3.67 -15.46 -8.14
CA THR A 144 3.60 -15.88 -9.54
C THR A 144 3.04 -14.72 -10.37
N GLY A 145 3.43 -14.60 -11.63
CA GLY A 145 2.92 -13.53 -12.49
C GLY A 145 3.74 -13.38 -13.76
N ARG A 146 3.08 -12.91 -14.83
CA ARG A 146 3.73 -12.66 -16.12
C ARG A 146 4.86 -11.62 -15.97
N ARG A 147 5.76 -11.56 -16.94
CA ARG A 147 6.70 -10.43 -17.05
C ARG A 147 5.90 -9.12 -17.08
N GLY A 148 6.41 -8.10 -16.38
CA GLY A 148 5.70 -6.83 -16.25
C GLY A 148 4.61 -6.80 -15.19
N SER A 149 4.29 -7.88 -14.47
CA SER A 149 3.20 -7.88 -13.48
C SER A 149 3.50 -7.12 -12.17
N GLY A 150 4.64 -6.42 -12.06
CA GLY A 150 5.02 -5.69 -10.86
C GLY A 150 5.75 -6.51 -9.79
N LYS A 151 6.38 -7.65 -10.14
CA LYS A 151 7.19 -8.45 -9.18
C LYS A 151 8.28 -7.62 -8.49
N THR A 152 8.98 -6.76 -9.24
CA THR A 152 9.98 -5.83 -8.71
C THR A 152 9.39 -4.84 -7.71
N PHE A 153 8.19 -4.31 -7.96
CA PHE A 153 7.49 -3.46 -7.00
C PHE A 153 7.12 -4.24 -5.74
N THR A 154 6.76 -5.51 -5.85
CA THR A 154 6.53 -6.37 -4.69
C THR A 154 7.78 -6.55 -3.85
N CYS A 155 8.96 -6.69 -4.47
CA CYS A 155 10.23 -6.71 -3.73
C CYS A 155 10.42 -5.42 -2.91
N ARG A 156 10.10 -4.24 -3.48
CA ARG A 156 10.14 -2.96 -2.74
C ARG A 156 9.14 -2.92 -1.59
N LEU A 157 7.92 -3.46 -1.77
CA LEU A 157 6.93 -3.55 -0.69
C LEU A 157 7.44 -4.44 0.45
N LEU A 158 8.05 -5.58 0.11
CA LEU A 158 8.67 -6.49 1.08
C LEU A 158 9.80 -5.79 1.84
N GLN A 159 10.68 -5.06 1.15
CA GLN A 159 11.74 -4.26 1.77
C GLN A 159 11.19 -3.20 2.71
N HIS A 160 10.16 -2.47 2.29
CA HIS A 160 9.51 -1.46 3.12
C HIS A 160 8.97 -2.06 4.42
N GLY A 161 8.15 -3.11 4.34
CA GLY A 161 7.57 -3.73 5.53
C GLY A 161 8.59 -4.45 6.41
N ALA A 162 9.57 -5.12 5.82
CA ALA A 162 10.66 -5.77 6.55
C ALA A 162 11.41 -4.77 7.45
N ASN A 163 11.76 -3.60 6.91
CA ASN A 163 12.46 -2.55 7.66
C ASN A 163 11.63 -2.03 8.83
N GLN A 164 10.31 -1.83 8.64
CA GLN A 164 9.41 -1.35 9.70
C GLN A 164 9.23 -2.38 10.84
N HIS A 165 9.41 -3.67 10.55
CA HIS A 165 9.30 -4.75 11.54
C HIS A 165 10.66 -5.25 12.08
N GLY A 166 11.75 -4.58 11.72
CA GLY A 166 13.10 -4.90 12.18
C GLY A 166 13.67 -6.20 11.59
N TYR A 167 13.18 -6.65 10.44
CA TYR A 167 13.81 -7.72 9.68
C TYR A 167 15.01 -7.18 8.91
N GLN A 168 16.09 -7.96 8.87
CA GLN A 168 17.15 -7.78 7.90
C GLN A 168 16.73 -8.42 6.59
N ILE A 169 16.62 -7.62 5.52
CA ILE A 169 16.29 -8.15 4.20
C ILE A 169 17.53 -8.59 3.45
N VAL A 170 17.45 -9.77 2.85
CA VAL A 170 18.47 -10.35 1.96
C VAL A 170 17.78 -10.63 0.64
N VAL A 171 18.24 -9.98 -0.42
CA VAL A 171 17.66 -10.11 -1.76
C VAL A 171 18.69 -10.76 -2.66
N VAL A 172 18.30 -11.83 -3.33
CA VAL A 172 19.10 -12.46 -4.37
C VAL A 172 18.33 -12.41 -5.67
N ASN A 173 18.92 -11.80 -6.71
CA ASN A 173 18.36 -11.82 -8.05
C ASN A 173 19.08 -12.90 -8.87
N LEU A 174 18.40 -14.01 -9.14
CA LEU A 174 19.02 -15.17 -9.80
C LEU A 174 19.49 -14.86 -11.22
N ARG A 175 18.87 -13.89 -11.91
CA ARG A 175 19.28 -13.49 -13.26
C ARG A 175 20.57 -12.69 -13.28
N GLU A 176 20.85 -11.96 -12.19
CA GLU A 176 22.01 -11.08 -12.07
C GLU A 176 23.17 -11.75 -11.34
N GLU A 177 22.87 -12.63 -10.38
CA GLU A 177 23.86 -13.23 -9.49
C GLU A 177 24.29 -14.65 -9.87
N LEU A 178 23.47 -15.43 -10.58
CA LEU A 178 23.88 -16.76 -11.03
C LEU A 178 24.37 -16.70 -12.48
N LEU A 179 25.62 -17.10 -12.67
CA LEU A 179 26.20 -17.29 -13.99
C LEU A 179 25.88 -18.69 -14.54
N PRO A 180 25.92 -18.88 -15.87
CA PRO A 180 25.79 -20.21 -16.46
C PRO A 180 26.83 -21.18 -15.87
N GLY A 181 26.35 -22.28 -15.28
CA GLY A 181 27.18 -23.29 -14.63
C GLY A 181 27.28 -23.15 -13.10
N ASP A 182 26.76 -22.05 -12.53
CA ASP A 182 26.71 -21.91 -11.07
C ASP A 182 25.73 -22.90 -10.45
N GLY A 183 26.18 -23.52 -9.36
CA GLY A 183 25.44 -24.54 -8.63
C GLY A 183 24.65 -24.00 -7.43
N PRO A 184 23.92 -24.88 -6.74
CA PRO A 184 23.19 -24.55 -5.51
C PRO A 184 24.10 -24.02 -4.39
N ASP A 185 25.37 -24.39 -4.38
CA ASP A 185 26.34 -23.92 -3.40
C ASP A 185 26.65 -22.42 -3.56
N VAL A 186 26.66 -21.89 -4.79
CA VAL A 186 26.86 -20.46 -5.06
C VAL A 186 25.71 -19.64 -4.48
N LEU A 187 24.46 -20.06 -4.73
CA LEU A 187 23.28 -19.42 -4.13
C LEU A 187 23.31 -19.49 -2.59
N ALA A 188 23.63 -20.65 -2.02
CA ALA A 188 23.75 -20.82 -0.58
C ALA A 188 24.79 -19.87 0.03
N ARG A 189 25.95 -19.71 -0.64
CA ARG A 189 27.00 -18.77 -0.22
C ARG A 189 26.54 -17.32 -0.31
N SER A 190 25.86 -16.92 -1.39
CA SER A 190 25.35 -15.55 -1.53
C SER A 190 24.40 -15.21 -0.39
N LEU A 191 23.38 -16.05 -0.17
CA LEU A 191 22.40 -15.86 0.91
C LEU A 191 23.09 -15.74 2.28
N LEU A 192 23.95 -16.69 2.64
CA LEU A 192 24.61 -16.70 3.95
C LEU A 192 25.57 -15.52 4.14
N ARG A 193 26.32 -15.12 3.11
CA ARG A 193 27.20 -13.94 3.18
C ARG A 193 26.40 -12.66 3.40
N GLN A 194 25.30 -12.47 2.69
CA GLN A 194 24.42 -11.31 2.89
C GLN A 194 23.78 -11.30 4.28
N MET A 195 23.53 -12.48 4.88
CA MET A 195 23.10 -12.60 6.28
C MET A 195 24.23 -12.34 7.30
N GLY A 196 25.47 -12.16 6.84
CA GLY A 196 26.65 -12.02 7.71
C GLY A 196 27.06 -13.33 8.40
N LEU A 197 26.75 -14.48 7.80
CA LEU A 197 27.06 -15.81 8.33
C LEU A 197 28.30 -16.40 7.62
N SER A 198 29.04 -17.24 8.35
CA SER A 198 30.22 -17.92 7.81
C SER A 198 29.84 -18.94 6.74
N VAL A 199 30.64 -19.00 5.67
CA VAL A 199 30.48 -19.95 4.55
C VAL A 199 31.66 -20.92 4.41
N ASN A 200 32.59 -20.89 5.36
CA ASN A 200 33.85 -21.65 5.26
C ASN A 200 33.64 -23.16 5.34
N GLU A 201 32.58 -23.59 6.02
CA GLU A 201 32.25 -25.01 6.25
C GLU A 201 31.10 -25.51 5.37
N LEU A 202 30.83 -24.83 4.24
CA LEU A 202 29.79 -25.30 3.32
C LEU A 202 30.15 -26.72 2.83
N PRO A 203 29.23 -27.70 2.92
CA PRO A 203 29.49 -29.07 2.49
C PRO A 203 29.94 -29.14 1.03
N ALA A 204 31.11 -29.73 0.78
CA ALA A 204 31.58 -30.00 -0.57
C ALA A 204 30.85 -31.21 -1.17
N GLN A 205 30.63 -31.21 -2.48
CA GLN A 205 30.07 -32.36 -3.17
C GLN A 205 31.10 -33.49 -3.20
N GLY A 206 30.83 -34.56 -2.43
CA GLY A 206 31.67 -35.76 -2.40
C GLY A 206 31.23 -36.80 -3.45
N GLN A 207 31.23 -38.07 -3.05
CA GLN A 207 30.78 -39.20 -3.87
C GLN A 207 29.26 -39.44 -3.80
N GLU A 208 28.51 -38.55 -3.15
CA GLU A 208 27.07 -38.69 -2.99
C GLU A 208 26.28 -38.15 -4.20
N SER A 209 25.01 -38.54 -4.33
CA SER A 209 24.14 -37.99 -5.38
C SER A 209 23.90 -36.50 -5.17
N ALA A 210 23.72 -35.75 -6.27
CA ALA A 210 23.46 -34.31 -6.23
C ALA A 210 22.27 -33.94 -5.33
N THR A 211 21.17 -34.69 -5.40
CA THR A 211 20.00 -34.53 -4.52
C THR A 211 20.36 -34.65 -3.05
N ARG A 212 21.15 -35.66 -2.66
CA ARG A 212 21.53 -35.88 -1.26
C ARG A 212 22.45 -34.75 -0.77
N TRP A 213 23.40 -34.35 -1.60
CA TRP A 213 24.27 -33.21 -1.32
C TRP A 213 23.48 -31.91 -1.13
N ILE A 214 22.50 -31.61 -1.99
CA ILE A 214 21.62 -30.44 -1.87
C ILE A 214 20.86 -30.46 -0.54
N LEU A 215 20.31 -31.62 -0.14
CA LEU A 215 19.64 -31.75 1.16
C LEU A 215 20.61 -31.55 2.33
N ASN A 216 21.86 -31.97 2.21
CA ASN A 216 22.91 -31.71 3.20
C ASN A 216 23.19 -30.20 3.30
N ILE A 217 23.27 -29.48 2.17
CA ILE A 217 23.40 -28.01 2.17
C ILE A 217 22.21 -27.37 2.90
N VAL A 218 20.97 -27.76 2.58
CA VAL A 218 19.78 -27.21 3.25
C VAL A 218 19.82 -27.44 4.75
N HIS A 219 20.13 -28.65 5.19
CA HIS A 219 20.21 -28.97 6.63
C HIS A 219 21.30 -28.17 7.34
N TRP A 220 22.46 -28.01 6.71
CA TRP A 220 23.55 -27.22 7.24
C TRP A 220 23.19 -25.73 7.32
N MET A 221 22.61 -25.15 6.25
CA MET A 221 22.12 -23.76 6.25
C MET A 221 21.12 -23.52 7.37
N VAL A 222 20.13 -24.41 7.53
CA VAL A 222 19.10 -24.30 8.58
C VAL A 222 19.74 -24.36 9.97
N GLY A 223 20.74 -25.23 10.17
CA GLY A 223 21.50 -25.31 11.41
C GLY A 223 22.23 -24.00 11.73
N LEU A 224 22.95 -23.43 10.76
CA LEU A 224 23.63 -22.15 10.91
C LEU A 224 22.66 -21.01 11.21
N ILE A 225 21.59 -20.88 10.42
CA ILE A 225 20.60 -19.82 10.60
C ILE A 225 19.98 -19.92 11.98
N ARG A 226 19.57 -21.12 12.41
CA ARG A 226 19.00 -21.36 13.75
C ARG A 226 19.96 -20.94 14.87
N ASN A 227 21.24 -21.29 14.77
CA ASN A 227 22.23 -20.92 15.78
C ASN A 227 22.46 -19.40 15.85
N ALA A 228 22.25 -18.69 14.74
CA ALA A 228 22.38 -17.24 14.68
C ALA A 228 21.10 -16.46 15.06
N GLN A 229 19.96 -17.14 15.28
CA GLN A 229 18.65 -16.52 15.53
C GLN A 229 18.46 -15.87 16.90
N SER A 230 19.48 -15.85 17.77
CA SER A 230 19.31 -15.41 19.17
C SER A 230 18.78 -13.98 19.32
N ASN A 231 18.89 -13.12 18.29
CA ASN A 231 18.21 -11.81 18.23
C ASN A 231 17.91 -11.28 16.81
N LYS A 232 18.11 -12.07 15.75
CA LYS A 232 17.98 -11.60 14.36
C LYS A 232 16.74 -12.16 13.69
N LYS A 233 16.06 -11.32 12.92
CA LYS A 233 14.96 -11.70 12.03
C LYS A 233 15.38 -11.45 10.59
N TRP A 234 15.06 -12.36 9.68
CA TRP A 234 15.44 -12.23 8.28
C TRP A 234 14.25 -12.36 7.34
N TRP A 235 14.27 -11.52 6.29
CA TRP A 235 13.41 -11.70 5.14
C TRP A 235 14.29 -12.05 3.93
N LEU A 236 14.20 -13.29 3.46
CA LEU A 236 14.91 -13.73 2.27
C LEU A 236 14.00 -13.50 1.07
N VAL A 237 14.48 -12.81 0.04
CA VAL A 237 13.75 -12.63 -1.23
C VAL A 237 14.61 -13.22 -2.34
N ILE A 238 14.06 -14.19 -3.05
CA ILE A 238 14.68 -14.78 -4.23
C ILE A 238 13.87 -14.32 -5.43
N ASP A 239 14.46 -13.44 -6.24
CA ASP A 239 13.87 -12.89 -7.46
C ASP A 239 14.41 -13.60 -8.71
N GLY A 240 13.58 -13.64 -9.76
CA GLY A 240 13.91 -14.33 -11.00
C GLY A 240 13.85 -15.87 -10.91
N PHE A 241 13.01 -16.42 -10.02
CA PHE A 241 12.88 -17.86 -9.81
C PHE A 241 11.97 -18.54 -10.85
N GLU A 242 12.21 -18.24 -12.13
CA GLU A 242 11.52 -18.85 -13.27
C GLU A 242 12.20 -20.16 -13.72
N ARG A 243 11.42 -21.10 -14.26
CA ARG A 243 11.91 -22.41 -14.70
C ARG A 243 12.93 -22.36 -15.84
N ASP A 244 12.80 -21.39 -16.76
CA ASP A 244 13.70 -21.24 -17.90
C ASP A 244 15.06 -20.60 -17.53
N VAL A 245 15.11 -19.91 -16.38
CA VAL A 245 16.30 -19.24 -15.88
C VAL A 245 17.01 -20.08 -14.83
N THR A 246 16.26 -20.77 -13.96
CA THR A 246 16.83 -21.36 -12.75
C THR A 246 17.21 -22.83 -12.97
N PRO A 247 18.48 -23.22 -12.74
CA PRO A 247 18.89 -24.63 -12.78
C PRO A 247 18.08 -25.51 -11.82
N GLU A 248 17.83 -26.77 -12.21
CA GLU A 248 16.98 -27.69 -11.44
C GLU A 248 17.53 -27.95 -10.03
N GLU A 249 18.85 -28.03 -9.87
CA GLU A 249 19.54 -28.20 -8.59
C GLU A 249 19.32 -27.01 -7.66
N VAL A 250 19.34 -25.78 -8.21
CA VAL A 250 19.06 -24.54 -7.48
C VAL A 250 17.60 -24.51 -7.06
N ARG A 251 16.69 -24.93 -7.95
CA ARG A 251 15.26 -25.03 -7.62
C ARG A 251 14.99 -26.05 -6.52
N LEU A 252 15.66 -27.19 -6.56
CA LEU A 252 15.58 -28.20 -5.51
C LEU A 252 16.06 -27.65 -4.16
N LEU A 253 17.19 -26.93 -4.15
CA LEU A 253 17.69 -26.26 -2.94
C LEU A 253 16.64 -25.30 -2.36
N VAL A 254 16.11 -24.39 -3.19
CA VAL A 254 15.17 -23.34 -2.76
C VAL A 254 13.86 -23.92 -2.25
N THR A 255 13.29 -24.92 -2.94
CA THR A 255 12.02 -25.56 -2.53
C THR A 255 12.17 -26.32 -1.21
N HIS A 256 13.28 -27.03 -1.00
CA HIS A 256 13.56 -27.69 0.28
C HIS A 256 13.87 -26.69 1.40
N LEU A 257 14.59 -25.61 1.11
CA LEU A 257 14.84 -24.53 2.07
C LEU A 257 13.54 -23.86 2.50
N ALA A 258 12.64 -23.55 1.57
CA ALA A 258 11.31 -23.00 1.85
C ALA A 258 10.52 -23.87 2.83
N ALA A 259 10.49 -25.18 2.58
CA ALA A 259 9.81 -26.12 3.46
C ALA A 259 10.41 -26.17 4.88
N LYS A 260 11.73 -26.00 5.02
CA LYS A 260 12.38 -25.93 6.34
C LYS A 260 12.18 -24.58 7.03
N ILE A 261 12.09 -23.49 6.28
CA ILE A 261 11.77 -22.15 6.84
C ILE A 261 10.37 -22.14 7.45
N ASP A 262 9.36 -22.67 6.75
CA ASP A 262 8.00 -22.77 7.28
C ASP A 262 7.93 -23.61 8.58
N LEU A 263 8.67 -24.72 8.63
CA LEU A 263 8.59 -25.68 9.74
C LEU A 263 9.48 -25.36 10.94
N SER A 264 10.62 -24.70 10.74
CA SER A 264 11.71 -24.73 11.74
C SER A 264 12.43 -23.41 11.98
N LEU A 265 12.08 -22.33 11.27
CA LEU A 265 12.74 -21.03 11.41
C LEU A 265 11.70 -19.91 11.59
N PRO A 266 11.10 -19.77 12.80
CA PRO A 266 10.01 -18.83 13.05
C PRO A 266 10.38 -17.35 12.91
N ASN A 267 11.67 -17.02 12.87
CA ASN A 267 12.19 -15.66 12.66
C ASN A 267 12.71 -15.41 11.24
N VAL A 268 12.49 -16.35 10.32
CA VAL A 268 12.87 -16.22 8.91
C VAL A 268 11.60 -16.22 8.07
N ARG A 269 11.55 -15.35 7.07
CA ARG A 269 10.53 -15.29 6.03
C ARG A 269 11.18 -15.48 4.68
N LEU A 270 10.45 -16.05 3.73
CA LEU A 270 10.92 -16.28 2.38
C LEU A 270 9.88 -15.78 1.37
N GLY A 271 10.28 -14.87 0.50
CA GLY A 271 9.56 -14.47 -0.70
C GLY A 271 10.20 -15.07 -1.94
N LEU A 272 9.46 -15.87 -2.71
CA LEU A 272 9.88 -16.40 -4.00
C LEU A 272 9.15 -15.62 -5.10
N LEU A 273 9.88 -14.86 -5.92
CA LEU A 273 9.32 -14.06 -7.01
C LEU A 273 9.64 -14.73 -8.34
N GLY A 274 8.62 -14.94 -9.16
CA GLY A 274 8.79 -15.55 -10.49
C GLY A 274 8.54 -17.05 -10.54
N TYR A 275 8.07 -17.68 -9.47
CA TYR A 275 7.70 -19.10 -9.49
C TYR A 275 6.57 -19.33 -10.51
N ASP A 276 6.84 -20.14 -11.53
CA ASP A 276 5.93 -20.39 -12.65
C ASP A 276 5.39 -21.83 -12.68
N GLU A 277 5.74 -22.63 -11.68
CA GLU A 277 5.31 -24.01 -11.58
C GLU A 277 4.03 -24.20 -10.76
N PRO A 278 3.30 -25.30 -10.99
CA PRO A 278 2.23 -25.71 -10.11
C PRO A 278 2.74 -25.97 -8.67
N PRO A 279 1.93 -25.70 -7.64
CA PRO A 279 2.26 -26.09 -6.27
C PRO A 279 2.45 -27.61 -6.18
N ALA A 280 3.64 -28.05 -5.76
CA ALA A 280 4.01 -29.46 -5.65
C ALA A 280 4.93 -29.69 -4.44
N PRO A 281 4.93 -30.88 -3.80
CA PRO A 281 5.85 -31.16 -2.71
C PRO A 281 7.31 -30.89 -3.09
N PRO A 282 8.10 -30.22 -2.21
CA PRO A 282 7.77 -29.89 -0.82
C PRO A 282 7.03 -28.55 -0.63
N LEU A 283 6.78 -27.79 -1.70
CA LEU A 283 6.16 -26.46 -1.70
C LEU A 283 4.67 -26.53 -2.08
N THR A 284 3.82 -26.82 -1.09
CA THR A 284 2.36 -26.95 -1.28
C THR A 284 1.60 -25.74 -0.72
N PRO A 285 0.32 -25.52 -1.08
CA PRO A 285 -0.51 -24.45 -0.49
C PRO A 285 -0.70 -24.61 1.02
N ALA A 286 -0.48 -25.81 1.55
CA ALA A 286 -0.46 -26.09 2.98
C ALA A 286 0.84 -25.67 3.68
N ARG A 287 1.86 -25.21 2.95
CA ARG A 287 3.18 -24.78 3.49
C ARG A 287 3.61 -23.40 3.03
N ALA A 288 2.99 -22.87 1.99
CA ALA A 288 3.27 -21.55 1.46
C ALA A 288 1.98 -20.86 1.03
N ARG A 289 1.99 -19.52 1.07
CA ARG A 289 0.96 -18.69 0.44
C ARG A 289 1.33 -18.47 -1.01
N PHE A 290 0.39 -18.70 -1.93
CA PHE A 290 0.59 -18.51 -3.35
C PHE A 290 -0.24 -17.31 -3.79
N GLU A 291 0.45 -16.27 -4.25
CA GLU A 291 -0.17 -15.06 -4.78
C GLU A 291 0.11 -14.96 -6.27
N LYS A 292 -0.96 -14.78 -7.05
CA LYS A 292 -0.87 -14.58 -8.49
C LYS A 292 -1.09 -13.12 -8.82
N LEU A 293 -0.04 -12.45 -9.26
CA LEU A 293 -0.11 -11.07 -9.71
C LEU A 293 -0.85 -11.01 -11.05
N GLY A 294 -2.07 -10.48 -10.99
CA GLY A 294 -2.87 -10.12 -12.17
C GLY A 294 -2.45 -8.80 -12.80
N ARG A 295 -3.13 -8.43 -13.89
CA ARG A 295 -3.10 -7.05 -14.38
C ARG A 295 -3.85 -6.15 -13.38
N ILE A 296 -3.34 -4.93 -13.19
CA ILE A 296 -4.04 -3.90 -12.44
C ILE A 296 -5.28 -3.51 -13.25
N ASN A 297 -6.43 -3.50 -12.58
CA ASN A 297 -7.71 -3.12 -13.16
C ASN A 297 -8.11 -1.71 -12.70
N GLN A 298 -9.24 -1.23 -13.19
CA GLN A 298 -9.76 0.09 -12.84
C GLN A 298 -10.04 0.24 -11.34
N SER A 299 -10.71 -0.75 -10.72
CA SER A 299 -11.01 -0.71 -9.28
C SER A 299 -9.75 -0.61 -8.41
N ASP A 300 -8.65 -1.28 -8.78
CA ASP A 300 -7.39 -1.19 -8.05
C ASP A 300 -6.82 0.25 -8.06
N ILE A 301 -7.01 0.98 -9.17
CA ILE A 301 -6.56 2.38 -9.32
C ILE A 301 -7.50 3.34 -8.58
N GLU A 302 -8.82 3.10 -8.67
CA GLU A 302 -9.82 3.89 -7.92
C GLU A 302 -9.59 3.79 -6.41
N GLU A 303 -9.33 2.59 -5.91
CA GLU A 303 -9.04 2.32 -4.50
C GLU A 303 -7.72 2.96 -4.06
N PHE A 304 -6.69 2.89 -4.90
CA PHE A 304 -5.43 3.60 -4.68
C PHE A 304 -5.66 5.11 -4.56
N PHE A 305 -6.44 5.72 -5.47
CA PHE A 305 -6.74 7.14 -5.38
C PHE A 305 -7.57 7.47 -4.14
N ALA A 306 -8.60 6.67 -3.83
CA ALA A 306 -9.41 6.85 -2.62
C ALA A 306 -8.52 6.88 -1.37
N GLN A 307 -7.56 5.97 -1.29
CA GLN A 307 -6.59 5.92 -0.20
C GLN A 307 -5.67 7.15 -0.18
N ALA A 308 -5.19 7.59 -1.34
CA ALA A 308 -4.35 8.78 -1.45
C ALA A 308 -5.05 10.06 -0.99
N PHE A 309 -6.34 10.21 -1.31
CA PHE A 309 -7.21 11.29 -0.84
C PHE A 309 -7.46 11.18 0.67
N GLN A 310 -7.73 9.96 1.16
CA GLN A 310 -7.95 9.69 2.59
C GLN A 310 -6.75 10.06 3.46
N GLU A 311 -5.52 9.70 3.06
CA GLU A 311 -4.31 10.06 3.82
C GLU A 311 -4.08 11.58 3.88
N ARG A 312 -4.63 12.33 2.92
CA ARG A 312 -4.58 13.80 2.92
C ARG A 312 -5.77 14.44 3.64
N GLY A 313 -6.68 13.65 4.22
CA GLY A 313 -7.91 14.13 4.83
C GLY A 313 -8.85 14.81 3.83
N GLN A 314 -8.68 14.55 2.53
CA GLN A 314 -9.51 15.14 1.49
C GLN A 314 -10.60 14.14 1.09
N PRO A 315 -11.89 14.46 1.25
CA PRO A 315 -12.95 13.66 0.68
C PRO A 315 -12.92 13.75 -0.85
N VAL A 316 -13.27 12.65 -1.52
CA VAL A 316 -13.31 12.56 -2.99
C VAL A 316 -14.56 11.81 -3.40
N SER A 317 -15.24 12.28 -4.45
CA SER A 317 -16.42 11.59 -4.95
C SER A 317 -16.01 10.34 -5.75
N PRO A 318 -16.83 9.27 -5.73
CA PRO A 318 -16.59 8.09 -6.56
C PRO A 318 -16.47 8.41 -8.05
N ASP A 319 -17.20 9.41 -8.54
CA ASP A 319 -17.15 9.84 -9.95
C ASP A 319 -15.78 10.42 -10.33
N ILE A 320 -15.12 11.17 -9.43
CA ILE A 320 -13.78 11.71 -9.68
C ILE A 320 -12.76 10.56 -9.74
N LEU A 321 -12.85 9.59 -8.83
CA LEU A 321 -11.98 8.41 -8.82
C LEU A 321 -12.11 7.61 -10.12
N LYS A 322 -13.35 7.43 -10.56
CA LYS A 322 -13.68 6.75 -11.82
C LYS A 322 -13.10 7.47 -13.02
N VAL A 323 -13.32 8.78 -13.14
CA VAL A 323 -12.79 9.59 -14.25
C VAL A 323 -11.26 9.59 -14.25
N ALA A 324 -10.62 9.71 -13.08
CA ALA A 324 -9.17 9.69 -12.96
C ALA A 324 -8.57 8.34 -13.36
N SER A 325 -9.16 7.23 -12.89
CA SER A 325 -8.71 5.87 -13.22
C SER A 325 -8.92 5.54 -14.70
N GLU A 326 -10.05 5.91 -15.29
CA GLU A 326 -10.32 5.76 -16.73
C GLU A 326 -9.28 6.51 -17.56
N ARG A 327 -8.94 7.75 -17.18
CA ARG A 327 -7.93 8.56 -17.88
C ARG A 327 -6.54 7.92 -17.83
N VAL A 328 -6.17 7.33 -16.69
CA VAL A 328 -4.91 6.59 -16.56
C VAL A 328 -4.91 5.37 -17.49
N LEU A 329 -5.98 4.56 -17.47
CA LEU A 329 -6.07 3.35 -18.28
C LEU A 329 -6.14 3.63 -19.78
N GLN A 330 -6.79 4.72 -20.20
CA GLN A 330 -6.83 5.13 -21.61
C GLN A 330 -5.46 5.52 -22.16
N LYS A 331 -4.58 6.06 -21.31
CA LYS A 331 -3.19 6.39 -21.68
C LYS A 331 -2.26 5.17 -21.67
N LEU A 332 -2.68 4.04 -21.10
CA LEU A 332 -1.85 2.86 -21.00
C LEU A 332 -1.77 2.14 -22.36
N PRO A 333 -0.56 1.88 -22.89
CA PRO A 333 -0.40 1.09 -24.11
C PRO A 333 -1.00 -0.30 -23.94
N GLN A 334 -1.80 -0.78 -24.88
CA GLN A 334 -2.36 -2.13 -24.75
C GLN A 334 -1.32 -3.19 -25.12
N GLY A 335 -0.95 -4.02 -24.14
CA GLY A 335 -0.17 -5.24 -24.36
C GLY A 335 1.35 -5.07 -24.22
N ASP A 336 1.82 -4.02 -23.57
CA ASP A 336 3.25 -3.77 -23.37
C ASP A 336 3.79 -4.56 -22.15
N PRO A 337 4.90 -5.31 -22.26
CA PRO A 337 5.56 -5.91 -21.10
C PRO A 337 6.00 -4.88 -20.03
N ASP A 338 6.12 -3.59 -20.37
CA ASP A 338 6.44 -2.49 -19.46
C ASP A 338 5.19 -1.79 -18.87
N ASP A 339 3.98 -2.32 -19.10
CA ASP A 339 2.68 -1.76 -18.67
C ASP A 339 2.73 -1.20 -17.23
N MET A 340 3.35 -1.92 -16.28
CA MET A 340 3.38 -1.48 -14.87
C MET A 340 4.27 -0.28 -14.57
N ARG A 341 5.36 -0.09 -15.30
CA ARG A 341 6.23 1.10 -15.12
C ARG A 341 5.52 2.33 -15.66
N ILE A 342 4.95 2.21 -16.86
CA ILE A 342 4.16 3.28 -17.49
C ILE A 342 2.94 3.61 -16.62
N LEU A 343 2.26 2.59 -16.09
CA LEU A 343 1.14 2.78 -15.17
C LEU A 343 1.56 3.55 -13.91
N HIS A 344 2.72 3.23 -13.33
CA HIS A 344 3.27 3.94 -12.18
C HIS A 344 3.49 5.44 -12.50
N ASP A 345 4.14 5.76 -13.62
CA ASP A 345 4.38 7.13 -14.06
C ASP A 345 3.06 7.89 -14.32
N LEU A 346 2.10 7.25 -14.99
CA LEU A 346 0.79 7.84 -15.29
C LEU A 346 -0.03 8.12 -14.04
N VAL A 347 0.01 7.22 -13.06
CA VAL A 347 -0.68 7.41 -11.78
C VAL A 347 0.00 8.51 -10.96
N GLN A 348 1.33 8.62 -11.01
CA GLN A 348 2.05 9.72 -10.39
C GLN A 348 1.70 11.07 -11.02
N GLU A 349 1.65 11.16 -12.35
CA GLU A 349 1.17 12.36 -13.08
C GLU A 349 -0.26 12.72 -12.68
N ALA A 350 -1.16 11.73 -12.63
CA ALA A 350 -2.55 11.94 -12.24
C ALA A 350 -2.67 12.43 -10.78
N LEU A 351 -1.91 11.84 -9.84
CA LEU A 351 -1.85 12.31 -8.46
C LEU A 351 -1.35 13.75 -8.38
N GLN A 352 -0.31 14.09 -9.15
CA GLN A 352 0.18 15.46 -9.22
C GLN A 352 -0.93 16.38 -9.70
N LEU A 353 -1.64 16.08 -10.80
CA LEU A 353 -2.73 16.93 -11.27
C LEU A 353 -3.88 17.07 -10.28
N LEU A 354 -4.27 15.98 -9.62
CA LEU A 354 -5.37 15.97 -8.63
C LEU A 354 -5.02 16.74 -7.37
N PHE A 355 -3.73 16.84 -7.04
CA PHE A 355 -3.24 17.45 -5.82
C PHE A 355 -2.40 18.70 -6.00
N THR A 356 -2.15 19.10 -7.24
CA THR A 356 -1.52 20.38 -7.52
C THR A 356 -2.55 21.42 -7.09
N PRO A 357 -2.21 22.29 -6.13
CA PRO A 357 -2.98 23.49 -5.94
C PRO A 357 -2.76 24.28 -7.22
N GLU A 358 -3.70 24.22 -8.18
CA GLU A 358 -3.64 25.13 -9.30
C GLU A 358 -3.72 26.54 -8.72
N VAL A 359 -2.53 27.15 -8.63
CA VAL A 359 -2.21 28.49 -9.09
C VAL A 359 -3.46 29.36 -9.08
N ALA A 360 -3.78 29.87 -7.88
CA ALA A 360 -4.71 30.97 -7.72
C ALA A 360 -4.26 32.11 -8.62
N LYS A 361 -4.88 32.20 -9.80
CA LYS A 361 -4.98 33.38 -10.63
C LYS A 361 -6.45 33.69 -10.82
#